data_AF-A0A6A4L8Q9-F1
#
_entry.id   AF-A0A6A4L8Q9-F1
#
_cell.length_a   1.000
_cell.length_b   1.000
_cell.length_c   1.000
_cell.angle_alpha   90.00
_cell.angle_beta   90.00
_cell.angle_gamma   90.00
#
_symmetry.space_group_name_H-M   'P 1'
#
loop_
_entity.id
_entity.type
_entity.pdbx_description
1 polymer ?
#
loop_
_entity_poly.entity_id
_entity_poly.type
_entity_poly.pdbx_seq_one_letter_code
_entity_poly.pdbx_strand_id
1 'polypeptide(L)' 'KNGKYKGDLAEVIAVNEAREKATVKLIPRIDLQAMARKFGGGIASKKSATPAPRLINSTELE' A
#
# COMPACT_ATOMS: atom_id res chain seq x y z
N LYS A 1 -2.69 6.56 14.45
CA LYS A 1 -2.29 6.55 13.02
C LYS A 1 -1.14 5.56 12.86
N ASN A 2 -1.40 4.33 12.41
CA ASN A 2 -0.47 3.20 12.51
C ASN A 2 -0.20 2.56 11.14
N GLY A 3 0.75 1.63 11.08
CA GLY A 3 1.06 0.83 9.88
C GLY A 3 1.90 1.56 8.84
N LYS A 4 1.91 1.02 7.61
CA LYS A 4 2.76 1.46 6.48
C LYS A 4 2.49 2.89 6.00
N TYR A 5 1.31 3.42 6.30
CA TYR A 5 0.86 4.77 5.90
C TYR A 5 0.90 5.76 7.07
N LYS A 6 1.61 5.45 8.17
CA LYS A 6 1.74 6.38 9.29
C LYS A 6 2.46 7.66 8.82
N GLY A 7 1.81 8.79 9.00
CA GLY A 7 2.32 10.11 8.60
C GLY A 7 1.85 10.58 7.23
N ASP A 8 1.22 9.69 6.44
CA ASP A 8 0.68 10.06 5.14
C ASP A 8 -0.62 10.86 5.30
N LEU A 9 -0.81 11.84 4.41
CA LEU A 9 -2.07 12.55 4.26
C LEU A 9 -3.04 11.69 3.45
N ALA A 10 -4.32 11.77 3.81
CA ALA A 10 -5.37 10.98 3.20
C ALA A 10 -6.68 11.78 3.13
N GLU A 11 -7.47 11.50 2.12
CA GLU A 11 -8.83 12.04 1.98
C GLU A 11 -9.84 11.02 2.54
N VAL A 12 -10.85 11.47 3.29
CA VAL A 12 -11.93 10.59 3.79
C VAL A 12 -13.01 10.49 2.73
N ILE A 13 -13.28 9.26 2.26
CA ILE A 13 -14.33 8.99 1.25
C ILE A 13 -15.65 8.63 1.93
N ALA A 14 -15.59 7.85 3.02
CA ALA A 14 -16.78 7.41 3.73
C ALA A 14 -16.47 7.14 5.20
N VAL A 15 -17.45 7.38 6.07
CA VAL A 15 -17.38 7.06 7.50
C VAL A 15 -18.41 5.98 7.82
N ASN A 16 -17.97 4.94 8.52
CA ASN A 16 -18.81 3.90 9.07
C ASN A 16 -18.81 4.07 10.59
N GLU A 17 -19.83 4.75 11.10
CA GLU A 17 -19.99 5.06 12.53
C GLU A 17 -20.19 3.79 13.36
N ALA A 18 -21.00 2.83 12.87
CA ALA A 18 -21.26 1.56 13.57
C ALA A 18 -19.99 0.73 13.83
N ARG A 19 -18.97 0.88 12.98
CA ARG A 19 -17.69 0.19 13.11
C ARG A 19 -16.57 1.10 13.60
N GLU A 20 -16.87 2.36 13.89
CA GLU A 20 -15.91 3.41 14.25
C GLU A 20 -14.71 3.48 13.27
N LYS A 21 -15.00 3.35 11.96
CA LYS A 21 -13.98 3.28 10.90
C LYS A 21 -14.27 4.25 9.76
N ALA A 22 -13.20 4.80 9.17
CA ALA A 22 -13.28 5.60 7.96
C ALA A 22 -12.59 4.90 6.79
N THR A 23 -13.19 4.98 5.61
CA THR A 23 -12.57 4.61 4.33
C THR A 23 -11.85 5.83 3.80
N VAL A 24 -10.56 5.68 3.51
CA VAL A 24 -9.69 6.79 3.08
C VAL A 24 -9.00 6.51 1.76
N LYS A 25 -8.81 7.55 0.95
CA LYS A 25 -7.99 7.55 -0.26
C LYS A 25 -6.54 7.87 0.11
N LEU A 26 -5.61 6.99 -0.29
CA LEU A 26 -4.18 7.10 -0.01
C LEU A 26 -3.36 6.90 -1.29
N ILE A 27 -2.17 7.50 -1.33
CA ILE A 27 -1.17 7.19 -2.36
C ILE A 27 -0.53 5.83 -2.02
N PRO A 28 -0.57 4.84 -2.92
CA PRO A 28 -0.03 3.53 -2.65
C PRO A 28 1.49 3.51 -2.38
N ARG A 29 1.91 2.56 -1.55
CA ARG A 29 3.32 2.23 -1.30
C ARG A 29 3.52 0.76 -1.62
N ILE A 30 3.88 0.42 -2.85
CA ILE A 30 3.97 -0.97 -3.32
C ILE A 30 5.42 -1.38 -3.58
N ASP A 31 5.74 -2.60 -3.19
CA ASP A 31 7.00 -3.26 -3.49
C ASP A 31 6.69 -4.45 -4.41
N LEU A 32 6.93 -4.27 -5.71
CA LEU A 32 6.66 -5.27 -6.75
C LEU A 32 7.46 -6.55 -6.51
N GLN A 33 8.68 -6.46 -5.99
CA GLN A 33 9.51 -7.63 -5.72
C GLN A 33 8.95 -8.44 -4.55
N ALA A 34 8.51 -7.77 -3.48
CA ALA A 34 7.86 -8.44 -2.36
C ALA A 34 6.54 -9.09 -2.77
N MET A 35 5.78 -8.49 -3.70
CA MET A 35 4.57 -9.11 -4.26
C MET A 35 4.91 -10.34 -5.09
N ALA A 36 5.85 -10.24 -6.04
CA ALA A 36 6.27 -11.37 -6.87
C ALA A 36 6.71 -12.58 -6.03
N ARG A 37 7.42 -12.37 -4.92
CA ARG A 37 7.76 -13.46 -3.99
C ARG A 37 6.55 -14.15 -3.36
N LYS A 38 5.52 -13.39 -2.99
CA LYS A 38 4.28 -13.96 -2.43
C LYS A 38 3.55 -14.84 -3.43
N PHE A 39 3.68 -14.54 -4.73
CA PHE A 39 3.07 -15.29 -5.83
C PHE A 39 4.03 -16.28 -6.49
N GLY A 40 5.19 -16.57 -5.89
CA GLY A 40 6.11 -17.63 -6.33
C GLY A 40 7.11 -17.26 -7.44
N GLY A 41 7.17 -15.99 -7.86
CA GLY A 41 7.99 -15.53 -9.00
C GLY A 41 9.18 -14.63 -8.67
N GLY A 42 9.62 -14.53 -7.40
CA GLY A 42 10.56 -13.48 -6.97
C GLY A 42 11.98 -13.95 -6.59
N ILE A 43 13.00 -13.19 -7.01
CA ILE A 43 14.40 -13.33 -6.59
C ILE A 43 14.57 -12.78 -5.17
N ALA A 44 15.40 -13.40 -4.32
CA ALA A 44 15.70 -12.92 -2.98
C ALA A 44 16.46 -11.57 -3.02
N SER A 45 15.81 -10.50 -2.56
CA SER A 45 16.30 -9.15 -2.40
C SER A 45 16.05 -8.70 -0.96
N LYS A 46 16.94 -7.87 -0.43
CA LYS A 46 16.87 -7.36 0.94
C LYS A 46 15.53 -6.65 1.14
N LYS A 47 14.80 -6.97 2.22
CA LYS A 47 13.56 -6.29 2.60
C LYS A 47 13.86 -4.80 2.72
N SER A 48 13.40 -3.99 1.77
CA SER A 48 13.59 -2.55 1.87
C SER A 48 12.68 -1.98 2.95
N ALA A 49 13.13 -0.85 3.51
CA ALA A 49 12.25 0.06 4.22
C ALA A 49 11.01 0.39 3.36
N THR A 50 9.94 0.85 4.02
CA THR A 50 8.66 1.20 3.39
C THR A 50 8.87 1.90 2.03
N PRO A 51 8.40 1.31 0.91
CA PRO A 51 8.60 1.89 -0.41
C PRO A 51 8.04 3.32 -0.49
N ALA A 52 8.65 4.10 -1.37
CA ALA A 52 8.23 5.46 -1.65
C ALA A 52 6.77 5.49 -2.14
N PRO A 53 5.99 6.52 -1.81
CA PRO A 53 4.66 6.71 -2.36
C PRO A 53 4.73 6.89 -3.87
N ARG A 54 3.97 6.09 -4.62
CA ARG A 54 3.85 6.19 -6.08
C ARG A 54 2.46 5.73 -6.52
N LEU A 55 1.92 6.38 -7.55
CA LEU A 55 0.69 5.92 -8.19
C LEU A 55 0.93 4.58 -8.89
N ILE A 56 -0.05 3.69 -8.78
CA ILE A 56 0.00 2.39 -9.44
C ILE A 56 -0.32 2.58 -10.91
N ASN A 57 0.49 1.99 -11.79
CA ASN A 57 0.12 1.78 -13.18
C ASN A 57 -0.49 0.38 -13.32
N SER A 58 -1.61 0.26 -14.04
CA SER A 58 -2.27 -1.04 -14.28
C SER A 58 -1.37 -2.04 -14.98
N THR A 59 -0.48 -1.58 -15.87
CA THR A 59 0.48 -2.44 -16.57
C THR A 59 1.53 -3.07 -15.64
N GLU A 60 1.77 -2.50 -14.45
CA GLU A 60 2.70 -3.07 -13.46
C GLU A 60 2.06 -4.17 -12.60
N LEU A 61 0.74 -4.40 -12.75
CA LEU A 61 -0.04 -5.33 -11.94
C LEU A 61 -0.51 -6.59 -12.71
N GLU A 62 -0.52 -6.53 -14.04
CA GLU A 62 -0.74 -7.70 -14.92
C GLU A 62 0.51 -8.58 -15.01
#